data_AF-A0A7X7D0C2-F1
#
_entry.id   AF-A0A7X7D0C2-F1
#
_cell.length_a   1.000
_cell.length_b   1.000
_cell.length_c   1.000
_cell.angle_alpha   90.00
_cell.angle_beta   90.00
_cell.angle_gamma   90.00
#
_symmetry.space_group_name_H-M   'P 1'
#
loop_
_entity.id
_entity.type
_entity.pdbx_description
1 polymer ?
#
loop_
_entity_poly.entity_id
_entity_poly.type
_entity_poly.pdbx_seq_one_letter_code
_entity_poly.pdbx_strand_id
1 'polypeptide(L)'
;MEIEKGKTYKYLKEKREIPESVKENLKNYTRIKRTILDVLKEGDMTVGQISEKTGLPRHDVLYYLMTLAKYGFVQTGGIDDMDEYFYYKIKA
;
A
#
# COMPACT_ATOMS: atom_id res chain seq x y z
N MET A 1 -26.75 32.46 -1.52
CA MET A 1 -27.05 31.02 -1.41
C MET A 1 -27.65 30.79 -0.04
N GLU A 2 -28.93 30.41 0.04
CA GLU A 2 -29.46 29.86 1.29
C GLU A 2 -28.71 28.56 1.59
N ILE A 3 -28.01 28.54 2.72
CA ILE A 3 -27.24 27.39 3.15
C ILE A 3 -28.23 26.43 3.83
N GLU A 4 -28.53 25.31 3.17
CA GLU A 4 -29.40 24.29 3.73
C GLU A 4 -28.67 23.60 4.91
N LYS A 5 -29.27 23.66 6.11
CA LYS A 5 -28.70 23.02 7.31
C LYS A 5 -28.53 21.51 7.07
N GLY A 6 -27.38 20.97 7.49
CA GLY A 6 -27.05 19.55 7.33
C GLY A 6 -26.35 19.20 6.01
N LYS A 7 -26.19 20.13 5.07
CA LYS A 7 -25.50 19.90 3.78
C LYS A 7 -24.03 20.34 3.76
N THR A 8 -23.41 20.60 4.90
CA THR A 8 -22.03 21.12 5.02
C THR A 8 -21.00 20.32 4.20
N TYR A 9 -21.07 18.98 4.23
CA TYR A 9 -20.16 18.12 3.45
C TYR A 9 -20.29 18.34 1.94
N LYS A 10 -21.53 18.46 1.41
CA LYS A 10 -21.78 18.69 -0.02
C LYS A 10 -21.14 20.00 -0.47
N TYR A 11 -21.39 21.08 0.27
CA TYR A 11 -20.83 22.39 -0.05
C TYR A 11 -19.30 22.44 0.06
N LEU A 12 -18.71 21.72 1.02
CA LEU A 12 -17.26 21.61 1.13
C LEU A 12 -16.65 20.83 -0.03
N LYS A 13 -17.29 19.74 -0.48
CA LYS A 13 -16.83 18.95 -1.63
C LYS A 13 -16.91 19.74 -2.93
N GLU A 14 -17.96 20.54 -3.12
CA GLU A 14 -18.11 21.39 -4.31
C GLU A 14 -17.09 22.53 -4.37
N LYS A 15 -16.67 23.06 -3.22
CA LYS A 15 -15.70 24.17 -3.15
C LYS A 15 -14.24 23.74 -3.15
N ARG A 16 -13.95 22.54 -2.63
CA ARG A 16 -12.58 22.06 -2.48
C ARG A 16 -12.22 21.16 -3.64
N GLU A 17 -11.29 21.61 -4.45
CA GLU A 17 -10.65 20.76 -5.45
C GLU A 17 -9.59 19.88 -4.79
N ILE A 18 -9.49 18.64 -5.25
CA ILE A 18 -8.46 17.71 -4.80
C ILE A 18 -7.16 18.09 -5.50
N PRO A 19 -6.07 18.41 -4.79
CA PRO A 19 -4.80 18.72 -5.40
C PRO A 19 -4.32 17.58 -6.30
N GLU A 20 -3.74 17.91 -7.45
CA GLU A 20 -3.30 16.89 -8.42
C GLU A 20 -2.23 15.95 -7.84
N SER A 21 -1.37 16.48 -6.96
CA SER A 21 -0.37 15.68 -6.23
C SER A 21 -1.01 14.56 -5.41
N VAL A 22 -2.17 14.79 -4.80
CA VAL A 22 -2.88 13.76 -4.02
C VAL A 22 -3.41 12.65 -4.94
N LYS A 23 -3.92 13.02 -6.13
CA LYS A 23 -4.39 12.04 -7.11
C LYS A 23 -3.25 11.17 -7.63
N GLU A 24 -2.12 11.79 -7.96
CA GLU A 24 -0.93 11.06 -8.43
C GLU A 24 -0.35 10.16 -7.34
N ASN A 25 -0.31 10.62 -6.08
CA ASN A 25 0.10 9.80 -4.95
C ASN A 25 -0.80 8.56 -4.77
N LEU A 26 -2.12 8.73 -4.87
CA LEU A 26 -3.07 7.61 -4.77
C LEU A 26 -2.90 6.61 -5.91
N LYS A 27 -2.69 7.10 -7.13
CA LYS A 27 -2.40 6.27 -8.31
C LYS A 27 -1.13 5.46 -8.13
N ASN A 28 -0.05 6.10 -7.66
CA ASN A 28 1.23 5.45 -7.40
C ASN A 28 1.12 4.40 -6.28
N TYR A 29 0.46 4.74 -5.17
CA TYR A 29 0.20 3.78 -4.10
C TYR A 29 -0.58 2.56 -4.60
N THR A 30 -1.65 2.78 -5.37
CA THR A 30 -2.49 1.69 -5.90
C THR A 30 -1.70 0.79 -6.83
N ARG A 31 -0.85 1.37 -7.69
CA ARG A 31 0.04 0.63 -8.58
C ARG A 31 1.02 -0.25 -7.79
N ILE A 32 1.74 0.35 -6.83
CA ILE A 32 2.75 -0.35 -6.04
C ILE A 32 2.12 -1.45 -5.17
N LYS A 33 1.00 -1.15 -4.51
CA LYS A 33 0.22 -2.13 -3.76
C LYS A 33 -0.11 -3.35 -4.62
N ARG A 34 -0.65 -3.12 -5.82
CA ARG A 34 -0.99 -4.22 -6.74
C ARG A 34 0.26 -5.02 -7.13
N THR A 35 1.34 -4.34 -7.50
CA THR A 35 2.62 -4.98 -7.87
C THR A 35 3.15 -5.90 -6.76
N ILE A 36 3.18 -5.43 -5.51
CA ILE A 36 3.64 -6.24 -4.36
C ILE A 36 2.69 -7.43 -4.12
N LEU A 37 1.37 -7.19 -4.12
CA LEU A 37 0.40 -8.26 -3.87
C LEU A 37 0.40 -9.30 -4.99
N ASP A 38 0.60 -8.91 -6.24
CA ASP A 38 0.66 -9.85 -7.37
C ASP A 38 1.86 -10.78 -7.24
N VAL A 39 3.03 -10.26 -6.86
CA VAL A 39 4.22 -11.10 -6.59
C VAL A 39 3.98 -12.06 -5.42
N LEU A 40 3.32 -11.59 -4.35
CA LEU A 40 3.00 -12.43 -3.19
C LEU A 40 1.91 -13.49 -3.47
N LYS A 41 1.23 -13.46 -4.63
CA LYS A 41 0.36 -14.57 -5.05
C LYS A 41 1.16 -15.79 -5.49
N GLU A 42 2.41 -15.61 -5.92
CA GLU A 42 3.29 -16.71 -6.35
C GLU A 42 3.83 -17.50 -5.15
N GLY A 43 3.89 -16.88 -3.98
CA GLY A 43 4.34 -17.49 -2.74
C GLY A 43 4.81 -16.46 -1.71
N ASP A 44 5.15 -16.97 -0.53
CA ASP A 44 5.69 -16.19 0.57
C ASP A 44 7.10 -15.69 0.19
N MET A 45 7.39 -14.39 0.39
CA MET A 45 8.67 -13.79 -0.02
C MET A 45 9.21 -12.79 1.00
N THR A 46 10.54 -12.69 1.08
CA THR A 46 11.23 -11.67 1.89
C THR A 46 11.24 -10.31 1.17
N VAL A 47 11.59 -9.24 1.90
CA VAL A 47 11.77 -7.89 1.35
C VAL A 47 12.76 -7.89 0.18
N GLY A 48 13.85 -8.66 0.28
CA GLY A 48 14.87 -8.78 -0.77
C GLY A 48 14.30 -9.40 -2.05
N GLN A 49 13.61 -10.54 -1.91
CA GLN A 49 13.00 -11.25 -3.04
C GLN A 49 11.92 -10.42 -3.75
N ILE A 50 11.10 -9.69 -2.98
CA ILE A 50 10.08 -8.80 -3.54
C ILE A 50 10.76 -7.64 -4.29
N SER A 51 11.83 -7.07 -3.74
CA SER A 51 12.61 -6.00 -4.39
C SER A 51 13.19 -6.47 -5.72
N GLU A 52 13.77 -7.67 -5.76
CA GLU A 52 14.34 -8.26 -6.97
C GLU A 52 13.28 -8.53 -8.05
N LYS A 53 12.11 -9.08 -7.68
CA LYS A 53 11.03 -9.36 -8.64
C LYS A 53 10.33 -8.10 -9.15
N THR A 54 10.16 -7.10 -8.31
CA THR A 54 9.39 -5.89 -8.67
C THR A 54 10.25 -4.76 -9.23
N GLY A 55 11.56 -4.82 -9.04
CA GLY A 55 12.50 -3.73 -9.36
C GLY A 55 12.38 -2.52 -8.43
N LEU A 56 11.58 -2.61 -7.37
CA LEU A 56 11.43 -1.54 -6.38
C LEU A 56 12.61 -1.55 -5.40
N PRO A 57 13.09 -0.38 -4.93
CA PRO A 57 14.10 -0.32 -3.87
C PRO A 57 13.65 -1.04 -2.60
N ARG A 58 14.57 -1.73 -1.90
CA ARG A 58 14.26 -2.49 -0.68
C ARG A 58 13.58 -1.64 0.41
N HIS A 59 13.98 -0.39 0.58
CA HIS A 59 13.37 0.52 1.56
C HIS A 59 11.92 0.87 1.21
N ASP A 60 11.61 1.04 -0.08
CA ASP A 60 10.24 1.27 -0.54
C ASP A 60 9.39 0.01 -0.33
N VAL A 61 9.91 -1.16 -0.70
CA VAL A 61 9.23 -2.43 -0.47
C VAL A 61 8.89 -2.60 1.01
N LEU A 62 9.85 -2.37 1.90
CA LEU A 62 9.62 -2.43 3.35
C LEU A 62 8.56 -1.43 3.80
N TYR A 63 8.64 -0.16 3.37
CA TYR A 63 7.67 0.88 3.71
C TYR A 63 6.24 0.50 3.31
N TYR A 64 6.05 0.01 2.08
CA TYR A 64 4.74 -0.43 1.62
C TYR A 64 4.28 -1.70 2.31
N LEU A 65 5.15 -2.68 2.56
CA LEU A 65 4.80 -3.90 3.30
C LEU A 65 4.33 -3.59 4.72
N MET A 66 4.99 -2.66 5.43
CA MET A 66 4.55 -2.21 6.76
C MET A 66 3.15 -1.62 6.72
N THR A 67 2.86 -0.82 5.69
CA THR A 67 1.52 -0.27 5.47
C THR A 67 0.50 -1.39 5.18
N LEU A 68 0.83 -2.32 4.29
CA LEU A 68 -0.04 -3.43 3.92
C LEU A 68 -0.30 -4.38 5.09
N ALA A 69 0.69 -4.62 5.94
CA ALA A 69 0.56 -5.42 7.15
C ALA A 69 -0.36 -4.74 8.17
N LYS A 70 -0.14 -3.43 8.42
CA LYS A 70 -0.97 -2.62 9.32
C LYS A 70 -2.45 -2.67 8.94
N TYR A 71 -2.77 -2.63 7.65
CA TYR A 71 -4.14 -2.68 7.14
C TYR A 71 -4.64 -4.09 6.82
N GLY A 72 -3.87 -5.13 7.16
CA GLY A 72 -4.31 -6.52 7.06
C GLY A 72 -4.37 -7.08 5.64
N PHE A 73 -3.65 -6.50 4.67
CA PHE A 73 -3.50 -7.09 3.34
C PHE A 73 -2.44 -8.20 3.31
N VAL A 74 -1.41 -8.09 4.15
CA VAL A 74 -0.36 -9.10 4.31
C VAL A 74 -0.12 -9.38 5.79
N GLN A 75 0.62 -10.45 6.06
CA GLN A 75 1.13 -10.79 7.38
C GLN A 75 2.54 -11.39 7.27
N THR A 76 3.29 -11.33 8.36
CA THR A 76 4.60 -12.00 8.44
C THR A 76 4.43 -13.51 8.57
N GLY A 77 5.31 -14.26 7.91
CA GLY A 77 5.52 -15.69 8.06
C GLY A 77 6.70 -15.98 8.98
N GLY A 78 7.42 -17.07 8.68
CA GLY A 78 8.68 -17.40 9.35
C GLY A 78 9.80 -16.43 9.00
N ILE A 79 10.93 -16.58 9.70
CA ILE A 79 12.20 -15.92 9.34
C ILE A 79 12.90 -16.82 8.32
N ASP A 80 13.68 -16.22 7.42
CA ASP A 80 14.51 -16.94 6.46
C ASP A 80 15.62 -17.76 7.13
N ASP A 81 16.26 -18.63 6.35
CA ASP A 81 17.25 -19.60 6.84
C ASP A 81 18.49 -18.93 7.50
N MET A 82 18.71 -17.64 7.25
CA MET A 82 19.81 -16.86 7.84
C MET A 82 19.37 -16.05 9.07
N ASP A 83 18.11 -16.20 9.51
CA ASP A 83 17.51 -15.44 10.61
C ASP A 83 17.52 -13.91 10.41
N GLU A 84 17.57 -13.42 9.17
CA GLU A 84 17.73 -12.00 8.84
C GLU A 84 16.40 -11.31 8.47
N TYR A 85 15.53 -12.01 7.72
CA TYR A 85 14.33 -11.40 7.15
C TYR A 85 13.09 -12.25 7.37
N PHE A 86 11.99 -11.58 7.70
CA PHE A 86 10.67 -12.22 7.66
C PHE A 86 10.22 -12.44 6.22
N TYR A 87 9.62 -13.60 5.98
CA TYR A 87 8.73 -13.81 4.85
C TYR A 87 7.43 -13.03 5.03
N TYR A 88 6.86 -12.54 3.95
CA TYR A 88 5.54 -11.92 3.92
C TYR A 88 4.62 -12.74 3.03
N LYS A 89 3.34 -12.81 3.42
CA LYS A 89 2.29 -13.51 2.69
C LYS A 89 0.99 -12.74 2.71
N ILE A 90 0.14 -12.98 1.71
CA ILE A 90 -1.21 -12.41 1.68
C ILE A 90 -1.98 -12.93 2.90
N LYS A 91 -2.66 -12.01 3.60
CA LYS A 91 -3.50 -12.38 4.74
C LYS A 91 -4.81 -12.97 4.22
N ALA A 92 -5.08 -14.21 4.60
CA ALA A 92 -6.34 -14.91 4.32
C ALA A 92 -7.47 -14.38 5.21
#